data_AF-A0A1G4VWC0-F1
#
_entry.id   AF-A0A1G4VWC0-F1
#
_cell.length_a   1.000
_cell.length_b   1.000
_cell.length_c   1.000
_cell.angle_alpha   90.00
_cell.angle_beta   90.00
_cell.angle_gamma   90.00
#
_symmetry.space_group_name_H-M   'P 1'
#
loop_
_entity.id
_entity.type
_entity.pdbx_description
1 polymer ?
#
loop_
_entity_poly.entity_id
_entity_poly.type
_entity_poly.pdbx_seq_one_letter_code
_entity_poly.pdbx_strand_id
1 'polypeptide(L)'
;MLKILHRIIRFTGKYKTAIRISYIPSFVKGIMMKAPLVLCFLAINYFMEGTMDKQKCWYLGIAVLLSVVIQAVMEHVVNVLQSATGYKVFADVRLKLGDHLRKLPMGYFTEGNIGKINSVLATDMVFIEENCMGVLSELVTFIISQGIMVVMMFFMDYRLGLLSLAVVAAFMIVGNLMLKVSLRHSVIKQETAECLTEEVLDFAEGIGIIKSYNMLGERSHKLTDEFKKSCKDSIDFEIAYGPWARGLYLTFGIGTAAMLALCAYLYNTGAISPIYMVGMALFLFDMFVAIKSYYGQMARLTVTDASLDRIEEVFDAEELNDNGTSSLGTDTDTPEIEYDNVSFGYTDKDVLKNVSFAVKEGEMTALVGPSGGGKSTIASLLARFWDIKEGSIKVKGKDIREVPLGTLMNRISMVFQRVYLFQDTIYNNISIGRPDATKEEVYEAAKKARCYDFIMALPDGFDTVIGEGGASLSGGEQQRISIARCILKDSPIVILDEATASVDADNERAIQEAISELCKNKTLLVIAHRLNTIKDADKILVVEDGKIAERGNHDELMAAEGIYHKMYTKLNGNMREAS
;
A
#
# COMPACT_ATOMS: atom_id res chain seq x y z
N MET A 1 23.58 -1.67 -5.01
CA MET A 1 23.32 -1.27 -6.40
C MET A 1 23.15 -2.43 -7.37
N LEU A 2 24.18 -3.21 -7.73
CA LEU A 2 23.98 -4.36 -8.64
C LEU A 2 22.91 -5.34 -8.13
N LYS A 3 22.83 -5.53 -6.81
CA LYS A 3 21.75 -6.26 -6.15
C LYS A 3 20.36 -5.64 -6.41
N ILE A 4 20.21 -4.32 -6.25
CA ILE A 4 18.96 -3.57 -6.49
C ILE A 4 18.57 -3.64 -7.97
N LEU A 5 19.52 -3.42 -8.88
CA LEU A 5 19.32 -3.55 -10.33
C LEU A 5 18.84 -4.97 -10.70
N HIS A 6 19.45 -5.99 -10.11
CA HIS A 6 19.05 -7.38 -10.30
C HIS A 6 17.66 -7.66 -9.72
N ARG A 7 17.33 -7.08 -8.55
CA ARG A 7 16.02 -7.16 -7.92
C ARG A 7 14.94 -6.56 -8.84
N ILE A 8 15.15 -5.35 -9.36
CA ILE A 8 14.24 -4.68 -10.31
C ILE A 8 14.01 -5.56 -11.55
N ILE A 9 15.09 -6.10 -12.14
CA ILE A 9 14.97 -6.97 -13.32
C ILE A 9 14.23 -8.27 -12.97
N ARG A 10 14.46 -8.86 -11.80
CA ARG A 10 13.74 -10.06 -11.35
C ARG A 10 12.26 -9.77 -11.16
N PHE A 11 11.92 -8.62 -10.57
CA PHE A 11 10.55 -8.16 -10.35
C PHE A 11 9.77 -8.01 -11.67
N THR A 12 10.41 -7.57 -12.75
CA THR A 12 9.76 -7.40 -14.07
C THR A 12 9.31 -8.71 -14.73
N GLY A 13 9.69 -9.87 -14.19
CA GLY A 13 9.15 -11.18 -14.57
C GLY A 13 9.25 -11.49 -16.07
N LYS A 14 8.10 -11.64 -16.74
CA LYS A 14 8.00 -11.98 -18.18
C LYS A 14 8.60 -10.90 -19.11
N TYR A 15 8.71 -9.66 -18.64
CA TYR A 15 9.23 -8.54 -19.42
C TYR A 15 10.74 -8.34 -19.32
N LYS A 16 11.43 -9.16 -18.50
CA LYS A 16 12.89 -9.08 -18.30
C LYS A 16 13.67 -9.11 -19.61
N THR A 17 13.19 -9.82 -20.63
CA THR A 17 13.86 -9.96 -21.92
C THR A 17 13.83 -8.65 -22.70
N ALA A 18 12.70 -7.93 -22.71
CA ALA A 18 12.60 -6.63 -23.39
C ALA A 18 13.53 -5.58 -22.76
N ILE A 19 13.59 -5.54 -21.42
CA ILE A 19 14.51 -4.66 -20.69
C ILE A 19 15.98 -5.03 -20.94
N ARG A 20 16.31 -6.33 -21.02
CA ARG A 20 17.67 -6.77 -21.37
C ARG A 20 18.04 -6.45 -22.81
N ILE A 21 17.10 -6.60 -23.75
CA ILE A 21 17.29 -6.24 -25.16
C ILE A 21 17.57 -4.74 -25.27
N SER A 22 16.96 -3.91 -24.43
CA SER A 22 17.19 -2.46 -24.44
C SER A 22 18.64 -2.07 -24.09
N TYR A 23 19.43 -2.95 -23.46
CA TYR A 23 20.85 -2.66 -23.19
C TYR A 23 21.69 -2.54 -24.46
N ILE A 24 21.31 -3.23 -25.54
CA ILE A 24 22.01 -3.13 -26.83
C ILE A 24 21.85 -1.73 -27.44
N PRO A 25 20.64 -1.17 -27.65
CA PRO A 25 20.50 0.19 -28.13
C PRO A 25 20.99 1.22 -27.11
N SER A 26 20.93 0.97 -25.79
CA SER A 26 21.61 1.82 -24.80
C SER A 26 23.13 1.84 -25.00
N PHE A 27 23.73 0.70 -25.37
CA PHE A 27 25.16 0.61 -25.68
C PHE A 27 25.52 1.40 -26.93
N VAL A 28 24.76 1.24 -28.01
CA VAL A 28 24.95 2.01 -29.24
C VAL A 28 24.74 3.50 -28.99
N LYS A 29 23.69 3.88 -28.24
CA LYS A 29 23.42 5.26 -27.81
C LYS A 29 24.64 5.83 -27.07
N GLY A 30 25.21 5.10 -26.11
CA GLY A 30 26.39 5.53 -25.36
C GLY A 30 27.60 5.84 -26.25
N ILE A 31 27.86 5.00 -27.27
CA ILE A 31 28.93 5.26 -28.25
C ILE A 31 28.60 6.49 -29.09
N MET A 32 27.39 6.55 -29.66
CA MET A 32 26.99 7.65 -30.55
C MET A 32 26.94 8.99 -29.83
N MET A 33 26.59 9.02 -28.54
CA MET A 33 26.64 10.22 -27.71
C MET A 33 28.05 10.82 -27.60
N LYS A 34 29.10 10.00 -27.73
CA LYS A 34 30.51 10.44 -27.67
C LYS A 34 31.15 10.62 -29.04
N ALA A 35 30.53 10.10 -30.10
CA ALA A 35 31.05 10.20 -31.47
C ALA A 35 31.26 11.65 -31.95
N PRO A 36 30.36 12.63 -31.70
CA PRO A 36 30.59 14.02 -32.07
C PRO A 36 31.86 14.60 -31.46
N LEU A 37 32.19 14.21 -30.22
CA LEU A 37 33.37 14.69 -29.51
C LEU A 37 34.65 14.17 -30.16
N VAL A 38 34.66 12.89 -30.57
CA VAL A 38 35.75 12.27 -31.34
C VAL A 38 35.86 12.88 -32.75
N LEU A 39 34.74 13.14 -33.42
CA LEU A 39 34.73 13.77 -34.74
C LEU A 39 35.21 15.22 -34.70
N CYS A 40 34.87 15.97 -33.65
CA CYS A 40 35.42 17.30 -33.40
C CYS A 40 36.93 17.25 -33.18
N PHE A 41 37.44 16.27 -32.45
CA PHE A 41 38.88 16.07 -32.31
C PHE A 41 39.57 15.82 -33.66
N LEU A 42 39.01 14.95 -34.51
CA LEU A 42 39.52 14.71 -35.86
C LEU A 42 39.46 15.98 -36.74
N ALA A 43 38.40 16.77 -36.61
CA ALA A 43 38.26 18.03 -37.33
C ALA A 43 39.36 19.03 -36.93
N ILE A 44 39.63 19.17 -35.63
CA ILE A 44 40.71 20.01 -35.13
C ILE A 44 42.06 19.51 -35.63
N ASN A 45 42.28 18.19 -35.63
CA ASN A 45 43.52 17.60 -36.13
C ASN A 45 43.79 18.00 -37.59
N TYR A 46 42.85 17.71 -38.50
CA TYR A 46 43.00 18.07 -39.92
C TYR A 46 43.14 19.58 -40.14
N PHE A 47 42.51 20.40 -39.31
CA PHE A 47 42.64 21.86 -39.39
C PHE A 47 44.05 22.32 -38.97
N MET A 48 44.59 21.77 -37.88
CA MET A 48 45.93 22.09 -37.40
C MET A 48 47.04 21.59 -38.34
N GLU A 49 46.85 20.44 -38.99
CA GLU A 49 47.77 19.93 -40.01
C GLU A 49 47.67 20.68 -41.35
N GLY A 50 46.69 21.59 -41.51
CA GLY A 50 46.46 22.32 -42.75
C GLY A 50 45.96 21.45 -43.91
N THR A 51 45.52 20.21 -43.64
CA THR A 51 45.05 19.25 -44.66
C THR A 51 43.53 19.28 -44.86
N MET A 52 42.86 20.32 -44.34
CA MET A 52 41.43 20.50 -44.48
C MET A 52 41.05 20.85 -45.92
N ASP A 53 40.26 19.97 -46.51
CA ASP A 53 39.68 20.15 -47.83
C ASP A 53 38.14 20.14 -47.74
N LYS A 54 37.48 20.76 -48.73
CA LYS A 54 36.03 20.86 -48.82
C LYS A 54 35.34 19.49 -48.69
N GLN A 55 35.95 18.43 -49.25
CA GLN A 55 35.43 17.07 -49.15
C GLN A 55 35.49 16.52 -47.71
N LYS A 56 36.59 16.74 -46.99
CA LYS A 56 36.73 16.28 -45.59
C LYS A 56 35.75 16.99 -44.65
N CYS A 57 35.50 18.29 -44.87
CA CYS A 57 34.47 19.02 -44.13
C CYS A 57 33.07 18.42 -44.34
N TRP A 58 32.71 18.04 -45.57
CA TRP A 58 31.46 17.36 -45.86
C TRP A 58 31.37 15.98 -45.19
N TYR A 59 32.43 15.17 -45.26
CA TYR A 59 32.45 13.85 -44.60
C TYR A 59 32.29 13.96 -43.08
N LEU A 60 33.00 14.90 -42.43
CA LEU A 60 32.87 15.14 -41.00
C LEU A 60 31.47 15.66 -40.63
N GLY A 61 30.92 16.60 -41.40
CA GLY A 61 29.57 17.11 -41.19
C GLY A 61 28.50 16.02 -41.32
N ILE A 62 28.59 15.18 -42.35
CA ILE A 62 27.70 14.03 -42.54
C ILE A 62 27.87 13.01 -41.40
N ALA A 63 29.10 12.74 -40.96
CA ALA A 63 29.36 11.82 -39.86
C ALA A 63 28.79 12.32 -38.52
N VAL A 64 28.89 13.63 -38.25
CA VAL A 64 28.27 14.23 -37.05
C VAL A 64 26.75 14.14 -37.14
N LEU A 65 26.17 14.52 -38.29
CA LEU A 65 24.72 14.43 -38.48
C LEU A 65 24.22 12.98 -38.35
N LEU A 66 24.92 12.03 -38.95
CA LEU A 66 24.58 10.61 -38.86
C LEU A 66 24.71 10.07 -37.44
N SER A 67 25.74 10.47 -36.68
CA SER A 67 25.88 10.04 -35.28
C SER A 67 24.76 10.61 -34.38
N VAL A 68 24.36 11.87 -34.58
CA VAL A 68 23.23 12.48 -33.86
C VAL A 68 21.90 11.82 -34.25
N VAL A 69 21.68 11.51 -35.53
CA VAL A 69 20.46 10.82 -35.98
C VAL A 69 20.39 9.41 -35.42
N ILE A 70 21.49 8.64 -35.46
CA ILE A 70 21.51 7.29 -34.86
C ILE A 70 21.31 7.38 -33.34
N GLN A 71 21.92 8.35 -32.66
CA GLN A 71 21.70 8.58 -31.24
C GLN A 71 20.21 8.82 -30.94
N ALA A 72 19.54 9.69 -31.69
CA ALA A 72 18.13 9.99 -31.52
C ALA A 72 17.23 8.77 -31.77
N VAL A 73 17.52 7.98 -32.80
CA VAL A 73 16.80 6.72 -33.09
C VAL A 73 17.01 5.72 -31.96
N MET A 74 18.24 5.52 -31.50
CA MET A 74 18.54 4.59 -30.40
C MET A 74 17.91 5.04 -29.09
N GLU A 75 17.90 6.34 -28.80
CA GLU A 75 17.20 6.91 -27.66
C GLU A 75 15.70 6.65 -27.71
N HIS A 76 15.08 6.83 -28.88
CA HIS A 76 13.67 6.49 -29.06
C HIS A 76 13.41 4.99 -28.82
N VAL A 77 14.22 4.10 -29.39
CA VAL A 77 14.10 2.65 -29.20
C VAL A 77 14.28 2.27 -27.73
N VAL A 78 15.24 2.87 -27.03
CA VAL A 78 15.46 2.68 -25.59
C VAL A 78 14.23 3.11 -24.79
N ASN A 79 13.69 4.29 -25.06
CA ASN A 79 12.52 4.80 -24.35
C ASN A 79 11.28 3.93 -24.60
N VAL A 80 11.07 3.47 -25.83
CA VAL A 80 9.97 2.54 -26.15
C VAL A 80 10.17 1.19 -25.44
N LEU A 81 11.37 0.61 -25.50
CA LEU A 81 11.62 -0.69 -24.88
C LEU A 81 11.63 -0.66 -23.36
N GLN A 82 12.05 0.44 -22.72
CA GLN A 82 12.09 0.54 -21.26
C GLN A 82 10.83 1.17 -20.69
N SER A 83 10.47 2.39 -21.08
CA SER A 83 9.34 3.10 -20.49
C SER A 83 8.02 2.38 -20.81
N ALA A 84 7.77 2.01 -22.07
CA ALA A 84 6.52 1.31 -22.42
C ALA A 84 6.43 -0.08 -21.77
N THR A 85 7.57 -0.77 -21.62
CA THR A 85 7.61 -2.04 -20.87
C THR A 85 7.38 -1.81 -19.38
N GLY A 86 7.92 -0.74 -18.82
CA GLY A 86 7.68 -0.32 -17.44
C GLY A 86 6.21 -0.11 -17.13
N TYR A 87 5.51 0.66 -17.96
CA TYR A 87 4.06 0.84 -17.86
C TYR A 87 3.29 -0.49 -17.94
N LYS A 88 3.71 -1.41 -18.83
CA LYS A 88 3.08 -2.75 -18.91
C LYS A 88 3.34 -3.61 -17.69
N VAL A 89 4.54 -3.56 -17.11
CA VAL A 89 4.88 -4.27 -15.86
C VAL A 89 3.97 -3.79 -14.74
N PHE A 90 3.84 -2.48 -14.55
CA PHE A 90 3.05 -1.92 -13.46
C PHE A 90 1.54 -2.04 -13.68
N ALA A 91 1.06 -2.07 -14.92
CA ALA A 91 -0.32 -2.48 -15.21
C ALA A 91 -0.58 -3.93 -14.72
N ASP A 92 0.30 -4.88 -15.05
CA ASP A 92 0.16 -6.27 -14.61
C ASP A 92 0.31 -6.42 -13.08
N VAL A 93 1.19 -5.64 -12.45
CA VAL A 93 1.35 -5.64 -10.99
C VAL A 93 0.10 -5.10 -10.30
N ARG A 94 -0.53 -4.03 -10.82
CA ARG A 94 -1.80 -3.51 -10.29
C ARG A 94 -2.94 -4.51 -10.43
N LEU A 95 -3.03 -5.22 -11.56
CA LEU A 95 -4.01 -6.28 -11.75
C LEU A 95 -3.80 -7.43 -10.75
N LYS A 96 -2.56 -7.89 -10.59
CA LYS A 96 -2.22 -8.92 -9.60
C LYS A 96 -2.51 -8.48 -8.18
N LEU A 97 -2.21 -7.23 -7.83
CA LEU A 97 -2.52 -6.70 -6.52
C LEU A 97 -4.03 -6.66 -6.30
N GLY A 98 -4.81 -6.25 -7.30
CA GLY A 98 -6.28 -6.30 -7.25
C GLY A 98 -6.80 -7.72 -7.00
N ASP A 99 -6.25 -8.72 -7.68
CA ASP A 99 -6.62 -10.13 -7.47
C ASP A 99 -6.17 -10.66 -6.09
N HIS A 100 -5.02 -10.23 -5.60
CA HIS A 100 -4.51 -10.57 -4.28
C HIS A 100 -5.37 -9.96 -3.17
N LEU A 101 -5.67 -8.65 -3.25
CA LEU A 101 -6.53 -7.93 -2.29
C LEU A 101 -7.92 -8.58 -2.15
N ARG A 102 -8.48 -9.14 -3.23
CA ARG A 102 -9.77 -9.86 -3.19
C ARG A 102 -9.74 -11.16 -2.38
N LYS A 103 -8.56 -11.73 -2.17
CA LYS A 103 -8.37 -13.00 -1.44
C LYS A 103 -7.83 -12.80 -0.04
N LEU A 104 -7.38 -11.60 0.31
CA LEU A 104 -6.93 -11.31 1.67
C LEU A 104 -8.10 -11.39 2.66
N PRO A 105 -7.85 -11.82 3.91
CA PRO A 105 -8.86 -11.74 4.95
C PRO A 105 -9.33 -10.30 5.17
N MET A 106 -10.63 -10.12 5.41
CA MET A 106 -11.21 -8.81 5.77
C MET A 106 -10.48 -8.18 6.97
N GLY A 107 -9.98 -9.05 7.84
CA GLY A 107 -9.07 -8.72 8.91
C GLY A 107 -7.89 -7.82 8.57
N TYR A 108 -7.22 -8.12 7.46
CA TYR A 108 -6.07 -7.36 6.99
C TYR A 108 -6.42 -5.88 6.77
N PHE A 109 -7.62 -5.59 6.27
CA PHE A 109 -8.09 -4.22 6.04
C PHE A 109 -8.47 -3.50 7.34
N THR A 110 -8.97 -4.24 8.34
CA THR A 110 -9.33 -3.66 9.64
C THR A 110 -8.13 -3.31 10.52
N GLU A 111 -6.94 -3.88 10.24
CA GLU A 111 -5.69 -3.56 10.96
C GLU A 111 -5.01 -2.24 10.52
N GLY A 112 -5.68 -1.41 9.73
CA GLY A 112 -5.13 -0.12 9.28
C GLY A 112 -4.26 -0.20 8.02
N ASN A 113 -4.18 -1.37 7.37
CA ASN A 113 -3.41 -1.54 6.13
C ASN A 113 -4.01 -0.81 4.91
N ILE A 114 -5.23 -0.25 5.01
CA ILE A 114 -5.86 0.51 3.91
C ILE A 114 -4.98 1.70 3.49
N GLY A 115 -4.44 2.45 4.45
CA GLY A 115 -3.55 3.58 4.16
C GLY A 115 -2.26 3.13 3.47
N LYS A 116 -1.73 1.98 3.90
CA LYS A 116 -0.54 1.34 3.31
C LYS A 116 -0.79 0.90 1.87
N ILE A 117 -1.91 0.20 1.61
CA ILE A 117 -2.32 -0.21 0.26
C ILE A 117 -2.45 1.02 -0.66
N ASN A 118 -3.08 2.08 -0.17
CA ASN A 118 -3.25 3.32 -0.94
C ASN A 118 -1.89 3.96 -1.27
N SER A 119 -0.98 4.07 -0.29
CA SER A 119 0.38 4.57 -0.52
C SER A 119 1.15 3.72 -1.54
N VAL A 120 1.02 2.40 -1.45
CA VAL A 120 1.67 1.47 -2.38
C VAL A 120 1.14 1.67 -3.81
N LEU A 121 -0.17 1.79 -3.99
CA LEU A 121 -0.80 1.96 -5.31
C LEU A 121 -0.55 3.35 -5.93
N ALA A 122 -0.69 4.41 -5.12
CA ALA A 122 -0.68 5.78 -5.60
C ALA A 122 0.72 6.40 -5.62
N THR A 123 1.61 6.00 -4.71
CA THR A 123 2.93 6.60 -4.54
C THR A 123 4.04 5.66 -4.99
N ASP A 124 4.15 4.47 -4.39
CA ASP A 124 5.30 3.59 -4.61
C ASP A 124 5.35 3.01 -6.03
N MET A 125 4.22 2.45 -6.50
CA MET A 125 4.15 1.90 -7.85
C MET A 125 4.38 2.98 -8.92
N VAL A 126 3.77 4.16 -8.73
CA VAL A 126 3.92 5.30 -9.66
C VAL A 126 5.37 5.79 -9.67
N PHE A 127 6.01 5.89 -8.50
CA PHE A 127 7.41 6.32 -8.41
C PHE A 127 8.34 5.40 -9.22
N ILE A 128 8.21 4.08 -9.05
CA ILE A 128 9.07 3.12 -9.77
C ILE A 128 8.74 3.12 -11.26
N GLU A 129 7.46 3.19 -11.62
CA GLU A 129 6.97 3.25 -13.00
C GLU A 129 7.54 4.45 -13.77
N GLU A 130 7.52 5.64 -13.18
CA GLU A 130 7.97 6.88 -13.83
C GLU A 130 9.49 7.09 -13.74
N ASN A 131 10.11 6.77 -12.61
CA ASN A 131 11.49 7.19 -12.34
C ASN A 131 12.51 6.08 -12.57
N CYS A 132 12.17 4.81 -12.30
CA CYS A 132 13.18 3.75 -12.24
C CYS A 132 13.48 3.13 -13.61
N MET A 133 12.49 3.11 -14.50
CA MET A 133 12.62 2.44 -15.80
C MET A 133 13.70 3.07 -16.67
N GLY A 134 13.83 4.40 -16.67
CA GLY A 134 14.90 5.11 -17.39
C GLY A 134 16.29 5.00 -16.72
N VAL A 135 16.33 4.88 -15.39
CA VAL A 135 17.60 4.78 -14.62
C VAL A 135 18.42 3.57 -15.05
N LEU A 136 17.78 2.45 -15.39
CA LEU A 136 18.47 1.24 -15.86
C LEU A 136 19.29 1.50 -17.14
N SER A 137 18.70 2.13 -18.16
CA SER A 137 19.42 2.47 -19.40
C SER A 137 20.47 3.55 -19.16
N GLU A 138 20.14 4.56 -18.38
CA GLU A 138 21.08 5.64 -18.08
C GLU A 138 22.35 5.11 -17.43
N LEU A 139 22.24 4.23 -16.43
CA LEU A 139 23.40 3.62 -15.78
C LEU A 139 24.26 2.81 -16.75
N VAL A 140 23.63 2.01 -17.64
CA VAL A 140 24.35 1.27 -18.68
C VAL A 140 25.07 2.24 -19.62
N THR A 141 24.37 3.27 -20.10
CA THR A 141 24.90 4.30 -20.98
C THR A 141 26.07 5.03 -20.33
N PHE A 142 26.00 5.34 -19.03
CA PHE A 142 27.06 6.01 -18.27
C PHE A 142 28.29 5.12 -18.10
N ILE A 143 28.13 3.85 -17.71
CA ILE A 143 29.26 2.92 -17.55
C ILE A 143 30.02 2.76 -18.87
N ILE A 144 29.28 2.65 -19.98
CA ILE A 144 29.87 2.51 -21.32
C ILE A 144 30.55 3.79 -21.75
N SER A 145 29.89 4.94 -21.59
CA SER A 145 30.45 6.26 -21.90
C SER A 145 31.75 6.50 -21.13
N GLN A 146 31.77 6.17 -19.84
CA GLN A 146 32.95 6.30 -19.00
C GLN A 146 34.08 5.36 -19.44
N GLY A 147 33.75 4.12 -19.80
CA GLY A 147 34.70 3.16 -20.34
C GLY A 147 35.35 3.64 -21.63
N ILE A 148 34.56 4.16 -22.58
CA ILE A 148 35.05 4.71 -23.85
C ILE A 148 35.99 5.89 -23.60
N MET A 149 35.64 6.79 -22.70
CA MET A 149 36.49 7.95 -22.37
C MET A 149 37.83 7.53 -21.78
N VAL A 150 37.85 6.59 -20.82
CA VAL A 150 39.10 6.09 -20.23
C VAL A 150 39.97 5.40 -21.31
N VAL A 151 39.37 4.56 -22.15
CA VAL A 151 40.08 3.88 -23.24
C VAL A 151 40.66 4.90 -24.24
N MET A 152 39.92 5.94 -24.60
CA MET A 152 40.41 7.02 -25.46
C MET A 152 41.59 7.76 -24.84
N MET A 153 41.55 8.04 -23.54
CA MET A 153 42.68 8.66 -22.83
C MET A 153 43.94 7.79 -22.91
N PHE A 154 43.81 6.47 -22.77
CA PHE A 154 44.93 5.53 -22.93
C PHE A 154 45.48 5.47 -24.36
N PHE A 155 44.62 5.57 -25.38
CA PHE A 155 45.06 5.63 -26.78
C PHE A 155 45.83 6.90 -27.11
N MET A 156 45.50 8.02 -26.47
CA MET A 156 46.20 9.30 -26.68
C MET A 156 47.55 9.31 -25.95
N ASP A 157 47.57 8.99 -24.66
CA ASP A 157 48.79 8.84 -23.88
C ASP A 157 48.55 7.97 -22.63
N TYR A 158 49.40 6.96 -22.42
CA TYR A 158 49.22 6.00 -21.33
C TYR A 158 49.33 6.65 -19.93
N ARG A 159 50.09 7.74 -19.77
CA ARG A 159 50.28 8.44 -18.48
C ARG A 159 49.02 9.20 -18.11
N LEU A 160 48.38 9.84 -19.09
CA LEU A 160 47.09 10.51 -18.91
C LEU A 160 45.96 9.50 -18.70
N GLY A 161 45.99 8.36 -19.42
CA GLY A 161 45.09 7.23 -19.16
C GLY A 161 45.19 6.72 -17.71
N LEU A 162 46.39 6.49 -17.19
CA LEU A 162 46.62 6.10 -15.80
C LEU A 162 46.11 7.14 -14.79
N LEU A 163 46.37 8.43 -15.04
CA LEU A 163 45.86 9.50 -14.19
C LEU A 163 44.32 9.56 -14.22
N SER A 164 43.70 9.34 -15.38
CA SER A 164 42.23 9.26 -15.49
C SER A 164 41.65 8.12 -14.69
N LEU A 165 42.27 6.95 -14.73
CA LEU A 165 41.86 5.80 -13.91
C LEU A 165 42.01 6.11 -12.41
N ALA A 166 43.08 6.78 -12.00
CA ALA A 166 43.30 7.19 -10.62
C ALA A 166 42.25 8.20 -10.14
N VAL A 167 41.89 9.19 -10.98
CA VAL A 167 40.83 10.16 -10.68
C VAL A 167 39.47 9.46 -10.57
N VAL A 168 39.15 8.55 -11.49
CA VAL A 168 37.92 7.75 -11.45
C VAL A 168 37.86 6.90 -10.16
N ALA A 169 38.97 6.25 -9.80
CA ALA A 169 39.05 5.46 -8.56
C ALA A 169 38.88 6.32 -7.31
N ALA A 170 39.56 7.48 -7.24
CA ALA A 170 39.39 8.43 -6.14
C ALA A 170 37.95 8.92 -6.02
N PHE A 171 37.30 9.22 -7.15
CA PHE A 171 35.91 9.63 -7.19
C PHE A 171 34.97 8.52 -6.71
N MET A 172 35.22 7.26 -7.12
CA MET A 172 34.45 6.11 -6.62
C MET A 172 34.59 5.93 -5.11
N ILE A 173 35.79 6.12 -4.55
CA ILE A 173 36.03 6.01 -3.11
C ILE A 173 35.25 7.08 -2.36
N VAL A 174 35.41 8.36 -2.74
CA VAL A 174 34.70 9.48 -2.10
C VAL A 174 33.19 9.34 -2.24
N GLY A 175 32.70 8.90 -3.41
CA GLY A 175 31.28 8.70 -3.63
C GLY A 175 30.69 7.52 -2.86
N ASN A 176 31.43 6.42 -2.70
CA ASN A 176 30.99 5.30 -1.86
C ASN A 176 30.96 5.68 -0.37
N LEU A 177 31.93 6.48 0.09
CA LEU A 177 31.92 7.04 1.44
C LEU A 177 30.72 7.98 1.65
N MET A 178 30.44 8.85 0.68
CA MET A 178 29.26 9.70 0.67
C MET A 178 27.98 8.88 0.81
N LEU A 179 27.83 7.82 0.00
CA LEU A 179 26.66 6.93 0.06
C LEU A 179 26.53 6.28 1.43
N LYS A 180 27.63 5.78 2.01
CA LYS A 180 27.61 5.14 3.33
C LYS A 180 27.14 6.08 4.44
N VAL A 181 27.60 7.34 4.42
CA VAL A 181 27.19 8.36 5.40
C VAL A 181 25.75 8.82 5.14
N SER A 182 25.41 9.10 3.88
CA SER A 182 24.07 9.55 3.48
C SER A 182 23.00 8.52 3.82
N LEU A 183 23.24 7.23 3.57
CA LEU A 183 22.30 6.16 3.94
C LEU A 183 22.05 6.11 5.45
N ARG A 184 23.10 6.24 6.27
CA ARG A 184 22.96 6.23 7.74
C ARG A 184 22.10 7.39 8.25
N HIS A 185 22.31 8.60 7.75
CA HIS A 185 21.50 9.76 8.13
C HIS A 185 20.11 9.76 7.47
N SER A 186 19.95 9.14 6.30
CA SER A 186 18.66 9.00 5.63
C SER A 186 17.69 8.16 6.45
N VAL A 187 18.18 7.11 7.13
CA VAL A 187 17.34 6.29 8.04
C VAL A 187 16.80 7.13 9.19
N ILE A 188 17.67 7.88 9.87
CA ILE A 188 17.27 8.77 10.98
C ILE A 188 16.26 9.82 10.49
N LYS A 189 16.53 10.44 9.34
CA LYS A 189 15.63 11.43 8.75
C LYS A 189 14.26 10.83 8.41
N GLN A 190 14.23 9.58 7.94
CA GLN A 190 13.00 8.89 7.62
C GLN A 190 12.22 8.50 8.88
N GLU A 191 12.87 7.97 9.91
CA GLU A 191 12.24 7.71 11.22
C GLU A 191 11.64 8.99 11.82
N THR A 192 12.36 10.11 11.81
CA THR A 192 11.84 11.38 12.31
C THR A 192 10.69 11.92 11.45
N ALA A 193 10.71 11.69 10.13
CA ALA A 193 9.60 12.06 9.25
C ALA A 193 8.34 11.21 9.53
N GLU A 194 8.50 9.92 9.83
CA GLU A 194 7.41 9.02 10.22
C GLU A 194 6.80 9.47 11.55
N CYS A 195 7.62 9.69 12.60
CA CYS A 195 7.15 10.25 13.88
C CYS A 195 6.43 11.59 13.75
N LEU A 196 6.97 12.51 12.93
CA LEU A 196 6.33 13.80 12.70
C LEU A 196 4.96 13.64 12.02
N THR A 197 4.88 12.76 11.03
CA THR A 197 3.62 12.51 10.32
C THR A 197 2.57 11.92 11.27
N GLU A 198 2.97 10.97 12.12
CA GLU A 198 2.11 10.39 13.16
C GLU A 198 1.57 11.47 14.11
N GLU A 199 2.43 12.33 14.67
CA GLU A 199 1.99 13.40 15.58
C GLU A 199 1.11 14.46 14.90
N VAL A 200 1.38 14.79 13.63
CA VAL A 200 0.52 15.70 12.85
C VAL A 200 -0.86 15.10 12.64
N LEU A 201 -0.95 13.80 12.33
CA LEU A 201 -2.22 13.11 12.16
C LEU A 201 -2.98 13.04 13.49
N ASP A 202 -2.33 12.63 14.57
CA ASP A 202 -2.90 12.60 15.93
C ASP A 202 -3.44 13.97 16.37
N PHE A 203 -2.69 15.03 16.08
CA PHE A 203 -3.11 16.39 16.39
C PHE A 203 -4.30 16.84 15.53
N ALA A 204 -4.31 16.48 14.24
CA ALA A 204 -5.37 16.83 13.30
C ALA A 204 -6.68 16.09 13.62
N GLU A 205 -6.62 14.78 13.86
CA GLU A 205 -7.76 13.96 14.27
C GLU A 205 -8.29 14.40 15.64
N GLY A 206 -7.39 14.72 16.58
CA GLY A 206 -7.71 15.17 17.92
C GLY A 206 -8.08 16.65 18.05
N ILE A 207 -8.07 17.44 16.96
CA ILE A 207 -8.13 18.91 17.04
C ILE A 207 -9.40 19.42 17.73
N GLY A 208 -10.53 18.73 17.54
CA GLY A 208 -11.81 19.06 18.17
C GLY A 208 -11.71 18.98 19.70
N ILE A 209 -11.10 17.91 20.21
CA ILE A 209 -10.87 17.67 21.64
C ILE A 209 -9.84 18.66 22.17
N ILE A 210 -8.73 18.83 21.47
CA ILE A 210 -7.65 19.74 21.89
C ILE A 210 -8.19 21.16 22.05
N LYS A 211 -9.04 21.63 21.11
CA LYS A 211 -9.69 22.93 21.20
C LYS A 211 -10.76 22.98 22.28
N SER A 212 -11.62 21.97 22.41
CA SER A 212 -12.70 21.98 23.40
C SER A 212 -12.19 21.96 24.84
N TYR A 213 -11.03 21.33 25.09
CA TYR A 213 -10.40 21.24 26.40
C TYR A 213 -9.25 22.25 26.61
N ASN A 214 -9.07 23.22 25.69
CA ASN A 214 -8.00 24.22 25.75
C ASN A 214 -6.57 23.62 25.94
N MET A 215 -6.34 22.43 25.39
CA MET A 215 -5.07 21.69 25.49
C MET A 215 -4.05 22.15 24.43
N LEU A 216 -4.33 23.27 23.75
CA LEU A 216 -3.48 23.81 22.69
C LEU A 216 -2.06 24.07 23.18
N GLY A 217 -1.83 24.42 24.45
CA GLY A 217 -0.46 24.59 24.97
C GLY A 217 0.37 23.30 24.92
N GLU A 218 0.01 22.30 25.72
CA GLU A 218 0.80 21.08 25.92
C GLU A 218 0.95 20.24 24.63
N ARG A 219 -0.16 19.98 23.90
CA ARG A 219 -0.13 19.23 22.64
C ARG A 219 0.56 20.01 21.52
N SER A 220 0.40 21.34 21.45
CA SER A 220 1.15 22.14 20.47
C SER A 220 2.64 22.19 20.78
N HIS A 221 3.05 22.14 22.05
CA HIS A 221 4.48 22.08 22.38
C HIS A 221 5.13 20.81 21.88
N LYS A 222 4.50 19.64 22.11
CA LYS A 222 4.97 18.36 21.60
C LYS A 222 5.10 18.37 20.07
N LEU A 223 4.05 18.82 19.37
CA LEU A 223 4.07 18.93 17.91
C LEU A 223 5.17 19.91 17.42
N THR A 224 5.32 21.04 18.10
CA THR A 224 6.36 22.03 17.77
C THR A 224 7.76 21.47 17.98
N ASP A 225 7.95 20.66 19.02
CA ASP A 225 9.24 20.05 19.31
C ASP A 225 9.60 18.96 18.29
N GLU A 226 8.63 18.19 17.80
CA GLU A 226 8.84 17.28 16.67
C GLU A 226 9.14 18.02 15.36
N PHE A 227 8.47 19.15 15.08
CA PHE A 227 8.84 20.01 13.96
C PHE A 227 10.28 20.52 14.07
N LYS A 228 10.70 20.95 15.27
CA LYS A 228 12.09 21.39 15.51
C LYS A 228 13.08 20.23 15.36
N LYS A 229 12.74 19.04 15.83
CA LYS A 229 13.55 17.83 15.69
C LYS A 229 13.70 17.44 14.22
N SER A 230 12.61 17.39 13.46
CA SER A 230 12.62 17.14 12.02
C SER A 230 13.46 18.17 11.24
N CYS A 231 13.34 19.44 11.61
CA CYS A 231 14.19 20.51 11.08
C CYS A 231 15.67 20.26 11.41
N LYS A 232 15.98 19.95 12.67
CA LYS A 232 17.36 19.67 13.11
C LYS A 232 17.95 18.44 12.41
N ASP A 233 17.23 17.33 12.35
CA ASP A 233 17.70 16.10 11.72
C ASP A 233 17.86 16.28 10.20
N SER A 234 16.99 17.07 9.57
CA SER A 234 17.14 17.46 8.15
C SER A 234 18.37 18.34 7.93
N ILE A 235 18.66 19.27 8.84
CA ILE A 235 19.88 20.09 8.81
C ILE A 235 21.12 19.21 9.05
N ASP A 236 21.08 18.31 10.04
CA ASP A 236 22.19 17.41 10.36
C ASP A 236 22.49 16.46 9.19
N PHE A 237 21.45 16.01 8.46
CA PHE A 237 21.62 15.30 7.19
C PHE A 237 22.37 16.14 6.15
N GLU A 238 21.97 17.39 5.93
CA GLU A 238 22.64 18.28 4.97
C GLU A 238 24.06 18.64 5.41
N ILE A 239 24.30 18.85 6.70
CA ILE A 239 25.64 19.09 7.27
C ILE A 239 26.52 17.85 7.11
N ALA A 240 25.97 16.65 7.26
CA ALA A 240 26.70 15.41 7.04
C ALA A 240 26.97 15.14 5.55
N TYR A 241 26.01 15.43 4.67
CA TYR A 241 26.10 15.21 3.22
C TYR A 241 27.01 16.24 2.52
N GLY A 242 26.90 17.52 2.90
CA GLY A 242 27.57 18.65 2.25
C GLY A 242 29.09 18.55 2.12
N PRO A 243 29.86 18.10 3.14
CA PRO A 243 31.30 17.86 3.04
C PRO A 243 31.66 16.83 1.98
N TRP A 244 30.87 15.76 1.84
CA TRP A 244 31.11 14.73 0.84
C TRP A 244 30.75 15.19 -0.57
N ALA A 245 29.62 15.87 -0.73
CA ALA A 245 29.26 16.50 -2.01
C ALA A 245 30.36 17.49 -2.45
N ARG A 246 30.85 18.32 -1.52
CA ARG A 246 32.02 19.19 -1.76
C ARG A 246 33.28 18.40 -2.07
N GLY A 247 33.52 17.27 -1.40
CA GLY A 247 34.63 16.35 -1.70
C GLY A 247 34.58 15.80 -3.13
N LEU A 248 33.39 15.48 -3.65
CA LEU A 248 33.21 15.08 -5.05
C LEU A 248 33.54 16.24 -6.01
N TYR A 249 33.10 17.46 -5.71
CA TYR A 249 33.47 18.64 -6.51
C TYR A 249 34.96 18.97 -6.41
N LEU A 250 35.58 18.77 -5.26
CA LEU A 250 37.01 19.03 -5.05
C LEU A 250 37.86 17.98 -5.76
N THR A 251 37.49 16.70 -5.70
CA THR A 251 38.16 15.65 -6.48
C THR A 251 38.03 15.89 -7.98
N PHE A 252 36.90 16.44 -8.45
CA PHE A 252 36.76 16.93 -9.81
C PHE A 252 37.74 18.08 -10.12
N GLY A 253 37.75 19.13 -9.30
CA GLY A 253 38.62 20.30 -9.52
C GLY A 253 40.11 19.95 -9.48
N ILE A 254 40.53 19.13 -8.52
CA ILE A 254 41.91 18.63 -8.42
C ILE A 254 42.23 17.69 -9.58
N GLY A 255 41.32 16.77 -9.93
CA GLY A 255 41.52 15.83 -11.04
C GLY A 255 41.67 16.53 -12.38
N THR A 256 40.81 17.51 -12.68
CA THR A 256 40.89 18.35 -13.88
C THR A 256 42.16 19.19 -13.90
N ALA A 257 42.49 19.87 -12.79
CA ALA A 257 43.72 20.67 -12.69
C ALA A 257 44.98 19.80 -12.85
N ALA A 258 45.03 18.62 -12.22
CA ALA A 258 46.15 17.69 -12.32
C ALA A 258 46.31 17.15 -13.75
N MET A 259 45.21 16.81 -14.42
CA MET A 259 45.26 16.40 -15.83
C MET A 259 45.72 17.53 -16.75
N LEU A 260 45.21 18.75 -16.57
CA LEU A 260 45.64 19.90 -17.37
C LEU A 260 47.11 20.23 -17.13
N ALA A 261 47.57 20.18 -15.87
CA ALA A 261 48.98 20.40 -15.52
C ALA A 261 49.89 19.32 -16.12
N LEU A 262 49.50 18.04 -16.02
CA LEU A 262 50.24 16.94 -16.64
C LEU A 262 50.25 17.07 -18.16
N CYS A 263 49.11 17.44 -18.77
CA CYS A 263 49.00 17.67 -20.21
C CYS A 263 49.92 18.82 -20.66
N ALA A 264 49.96 19.94 -19.92
CA ALA A 264 50.84 21.07 -20.21
C ALA A 264 52.33 20.72 -20.03
N TYR A 265 52.65 19.92 -19.01
CA TYR A 265 54.01 19.43 -18.79
C TYR A 265 54.49 18.49 -19.91
N LEU A 266 53.63 17.55 -20.32
CA LEU A 266 53.93 16.62 -21.41
C LEU A 266 54.06 17.33 -22.77
N TYR A 267 53.30 18.40 -22.97
CA TYR A 267 53.45 19.29 -24.12
C TYR A 267 54.81 20.02 -24.11
N ASN A 268 55.19 20.64 -22.98
CA ASN A 268 56.47 21.36 -22.85
C ASN A 268 57.70 20.45 -22.98
N THR A 269 57.57 19.18 -22.60
CA THR A 269 58.64 18.17 -22.76
C THR A 269 58.67 17.54 -24.16
N GLY A 270 57.74 17.91 -25.05
CA GLY A 270 57.64 17.38 -26.40
C GLY A 270 57.12 15.94 -26.49
N ALA A 271 56.59 15.39 -25.39
CA ALA A 271 56.05 14.04 -25.34
C ALA A 271 54.68 13.91 -26.03
N ILE A 272 53.94 15.02 -26.15
CA ILE A 272 52.58 15.07 -26.73
C ILE A 272 52.49 16.17 -27.79
N SER A 273 51.87 15.86 -28.93
CA SER A 273 51.60 16.81 -30.02
C SER A 273 50.55 17.88 -29.61
N PRO A 274 50.64 19.13 -30.14
CA PRO A 274 49.63 20.16 -29.92
C PRO A 274 48.18 19.69 -30.16
N ILE A 275 47.98 18.80 -31.14
CA ILE A 275 46.67 18.23 -31.48
C ILE A 275 46.10 17.42 -30.32
N TYR A 276 46.91 16.50 -29.77
CA TYR A 276 46.48 15.67 -28.65
C TYR A 276 46.19 16.51 -27.41
N MET A 277 46.93 17.59 -27.16
CA MET A 277 46.64 18.53 -26.07
C MET A 277 45.24 19.15 -26.18
N VAL A 278 44.85 19.63 -27.36
CA VAL A 278 43.51 20.19 -27.59
C VAL A 278 42.43 19.11 -27.45
N GLY A 279 42.69 17.91 -27.97
CA GLY A 279 41.81 16.75 -27.77
C GLY A 279 41.59 16.45 -26.29
N MET A 280 42.66 16.41 -25.50
CA MET A 280 42.58 16.10 -24.07
C MET A 280 41.72 17.11 -23.32
N ALA A 281 41.83 18.40 -23.65
CA ALA A 281 41.00 19.44 -23.07
C ALA A 281 39.49 19.25 -23.36
N LEU A 282 39.14 18.75 -24.56
CA LEU A 282 37.75 18.46 -24.94
C LEU A 282 37.17 17.26 -24.19
N PHE A 283 37.93 16.16 -24.07
CA PHE A 283 37.47 14.94 -23.39
C PHE A 283 37.43 15.08 -21.86
N LEU A 284 38.27 15.96 -21.30
CA LEU A 284 38.43 16.16 -19.86
C LEU A 284 37.12 16.52 -19.15
N PHE A 285 36.37 17.50 -19.67
CA PHE A 285 35.15 17.99 -19.04
C PHE A 285 34.00 16.97 -19.11
N ASP A 286 33.93 16.22 -20.21
CA ASP A 286 32.86 15.26 -20.46
C ASP A 286 32.95 14.01 -19.56
N MET A 287 34.17 13.58 -19.21
CA MET A 287 34.41 12.47 -18.28
C MET A 287 33.68 12.67 -16.93
N PHE A 288 33.53 13.89 -16.46
CA PHE A 288 32.93 14.17 -15.15
C PHE A 288 31.42 14.26 -15.16
N VAL A 289 30.83 14.69 -16.28
CA VAL A 289 29.37 14.73 -16.43
C VAL A 289 28.78 13.34 -16.23
N ALA A 290 29.42 12.30 -16.79
CA ALA A 290 28.99 10.92 -16.65
C ALA A 290 29.01 10.43 -15.19
N ILE A 291 30.09 10.74 -14.46
CA ILE A 291 30.24 10.29 -13.07
C ILE A 291 29.30 11.06 -12.13
N LYS A 292 29.10 12.37 -12.34
CA LYS A 292 28.16 13.17 -11.53
C LYS A 292 26.74 12.63 -11.64
N SER A 293 26.28 12.36 -12.87
CA SER A 293 24.94 11.81 -13.11
C SER A 293 24.74 10.45 -12.46
N TYR A 294 25.78 9.59 -12.44
CA TYR A 294 25.74 8.29 -11.77
C TYR A 294 25.38 8.39 -10.29
N TYR A 295 26.02 9.30 -9.54
CA TYR A 295 25.71 9.49 -8.11
C TYR A 295 24.37 10.18 -7.88
N GLY A 296 23.94 11.05 -8.80
CA GLY A 296 22.60 11.63 -8.78
C GLY A 296 21.49 10.57 -8.86
N GLN A 297 21.71 9.49 -9.63
CA GLN A 297 20.73 8.41 -9.74
C GLN A 297 20.72 7.43 -8.56
N MET A 298 21.75 7.44 -7.70
CA MET A 298 21.82 6.53 -6.55
C MET A 298 20.72 6.77 -5.53
N ALA A 299 20.39 8.04 -5.25
CA ALA A 299 19.29 8.38 -4.36
C ALA A 299 17.96 7.76 -4.84
N ARG A 300 17.71 7.80 -6.15
CA ARG A 300 16.50 7.22 -6.75
C ARG A 300 16.45 5.70 -6.63
N LEU A 301 17.60 5.02 -6.76
CA LEU A 301 17.67 3.56 -6.57
C LEU A 301 17.40 3.15 -5.12
N THR A 302 17.84 3.93 -4.13
CA THR A 302 17.55 3.64 -2.72
C THR A 302 16.05 3.78 -2.42
N VAL A 303 15.41 4.85 -2.91
CA VAL A 303 13.95 5.01 -2.76
C VAL A 303 13.21 3.87 -3.46
N THR A 304 13.65 3.46 -4.65
CA THR A 304 13.09 2.31 -5.36
C THR A 304 13.17 1.04 -4.52
N ASP A 305 14.30 0.79 -3.85
CA ASP A 305 14.48 -0.42 -3.04
C ASP A 305 13.50 -0.45 -1.86
N ALA A 306 13.32 0.68 -1.16
CA ALA A 306 12.34 0.80 -0.08
C ALA A 306 10.88 0.71 -0.58
N SER A 307 10.58 1.27 -1.76
CA SER A 307 9.26 1.11 -2.40
C SER A 307 8.99 -0.33 -2.81
N LEU A 308 10.01 -1.07 -3.28
CA LEU A 308 9.90 -2.50 -3.56
C LEU A 308 9.66 -3.31 -2.28
N ASP A 309 10.33 -2.98 -1.16
CA ASP A 309 10.08 -3.62 0.14
C ASP A 309 8.61 -3.48 0.56
N ARG A 310 8.04 -2.28 0.47
CA ARG A 310 6.62 -2.05 0.81
C ARG A 310 5.65 -2.75 -0.14
N ILE A 311 5.96 -2.81 -1.43
CA ILE A 311 5.15 -3.55 -2.41
C ILE A 311 5.18 -5.05 -2.08
N GLU A 312 6.38 -5.61 -1.87
CA GLU A 312 6.57 -7.03 -1.54
C GLU A 312 5.87 -7.38 -0.23
N GLU A 313 5.94 -6.53 0.79
CA GLU A 313 5.26 -6.74 2.08
C GLU A 313 3.73 -6.83 1.95
N VAL A 314 3.11 -6.08 1.02
CA VAL A 314 1.67 -6.20 0.75
C VAL A 314 1.37 -7.51 0.02
N PHE A 315 2.26 -7.99 -0.85
CA PHE A 315 2.10 -9.28 -1.56
C PHE A 315 2.44 -10.51 -0.70
N ASP A 316 3.23 -10.33 0.37
CA ASP A 316 3.59 -11.37 1.33
C ASP A 316 2.47 -11.61 2.37
N ALA A 317 1.44 -10.76 2.39
CA ALA A 317 0.27 -10.98 3.23
C ALA A 317 -0.42 -12.31 2.87
N GLU A 318 -0.74 -13.11 3.88
CA GLU A 318 -1.34 -14.43 3.66
C GLU A 318 -2.76 -14.31 3.09
N GLU A 319 -2.97 -14.89 1.90
CA GLU A 319 -4.30 -15.04 1.30
C GLU A 319 -5.16 -16.02 2.12
N LEU A 320 -6.46 -15.76 2.23
CA LEU A 320 -7.41 -16.75 2.72
C LEU A 320 -7.45 -17.93 1.74
N ASN A 321 -7.23 -19.13 2.27
CA ASN A 321 -7.30 -20.36 1.50
C ASN A 321 -8.77 -20.73 1.20
N ASP A 322 -9.24 -20.44 -0.01
CA ASP A 322 -10.57 -20.82 -0.49
C ASP A 322 -10.54 -22.04 -1.44
N ASN A 323 -9.87 -23.11 -1.02
CA ASN A 323 -9.84 -24.39 -1.76
C ASN A 323 -10.85 -25.43 -1.24
N GLY A 324 -11.86 -24.99 -0.47
CA GLY A 324 -12.90 -25.85 0.04
C GLY A 324 -13.67 -26.53 -1.10
N THR A 325 -13.99 -27.82 -0.95
CA THR A 325 -14.80 -28.58 -1.93
C THR A 325 -16.02 -29.22 -1.30
N SER A 326 -16.15 -29.16 0.03
CA SER A 326 -17.27 -29.74 0.76
C SER A 326 -18.54 -28.92 0.56
N SER A 327 -19.63 -29.59 0.19
CA SER A 327 -20.97 -29.01 0.28
C SER A 327 -21.42 -29.02 1.75
N LEU A 328 -22.16 -27.98 2.15
CA LEU A 328 -22.79 -27.93 3.45
C LEU A 328 -23.77 -29.09 3.62
N GLY A 329 -23.85 -29.63 4.84
CA GLY A 329 -24.79 -30.70 5.18
C GLY A 329 -26.25 -30.27 4.98
N THR A 330 -27.10 -31.24 4.67
CA THR A 330 -28.57 -31.07 4.59
C THR A 330 -29.30 -31.67 5.79
N ASP A 331 -28.56 -32.20 6.77
CA ASP A 331 -29.13 -32.83 7.94
C ASP A 331 -29.71 -31.78 8.89
N THR A 332 -30.92 -32.03 9.38
CA THR A 332 -31.64 -31.16 10.32
C THR A 332 -31.29 -31.48 11.78
N ASP A 333 -30.69 -32.64 12.05
CA ASP A 333 -30.34 -33.06 13.41
C ASP A 333 -28.96 -32.50 13.86
N THR A 334 -28.20 -31.92 12.93
CA THR A 334 -26.95 -31.23 13.24
C THR A 334 -27.19 -29.77 13.65
N PRO A 335 -26.44 -29.23 14.64
CA PRO A 335 -26.47 -27.80 14.94
C PRO A 335 -26.22 -26.95 13.68
N GLU A 336 -26.92 -25.82 13.58
CA GLU A 336 -26.72 -24.88 12.47
C GLU A 336 -25.31 -24.29 12.55
N ILE A 337 -24.85 -23.97 13.77
CA ILE A 337 -23.52 -23.44 14.06
C ILE A 337 -22.93 -24.19 15.25
N GLU A 338 -21.68 -24.63 15.14
CA GLU A 338 -20.94 -25.29 16.22
C GLU A 338 -19.52 -24.73 16.32
N TYR A 339 -19.14 -24.27 17.50
CA TYR A 339 -17.78 -23.92 17.88
C TYR A 339 -17.24 -25.05 18.75
N ASP A 340 -16.07 -25.57 18.39
CA ASP A 340 -15.40 -26.65 19.12
C ASP A 340 -13.96 -26.26 19.43
N ASN A 341 -13.72 -25.92 20.69
CA ASN A 341 -12.43 -25.56 21.29
C ASN A 341 -11.67 -24.49 20.49
N VAL A 342 -12.37 -23.45 20.08
CA VAL A 342 -11.81 -22.39 19.24
C VAL A 342 -10.92 -21.47 20.07
N SER A 343 -9.67 -21.32 19.64
CA SER A 343 -8.71 -20.35 20.18
C SER A 343 -8.19 -19.47 19.05
N PHE A 344 -8.16 -18.16 19.27
CA PHE A 344 -7.81 -17.18 18.24
C PHE A 344 -7.25 -15.89 18.84
N GLY A 345 -6.22 -15.34 18.19
CA GLY A 345 -5.66 -14.02 18.46
C GLY A 345 -5.27 -13.32 17.14
N TYR A 346 -5.56 -12.01 17.05
CA TYR A 346 -5.15 -11.17 15.91
C TYR A 346 -3.62 -11.02 15.86
N THR A 347 -2.98 -10.96 17.03
CA THR A 347 -1.52 -10.90 17.20
C THR A 347 -1.07 -12.05 18.12
N ASP A 348 0.07 -11.93 18.79
CA ASP A 348 0.59 -12.97 19.71
C ASP A 348 -0.28 -13.21 20.96
N LYS A 349 -1.33 -12.43 21.18
CA LYS A 349 -2.24 -12.59 22.33
C LYS A 349 -3.57 -13.20 21.89
N ASP A 350 -3.94 -14.30 22.53
CA ASP A 350 -5.24 -14.93 22.35
C ASP A 350 -6.38 -14.05 22.88
N VAL A 351 -7.27 -13.71 21.96
CA VAL A 351 -8.54 -13.00 22.22
C VAL A 351 -9.64 -13.99 22.59
N LEU A 352 -9.64 -15.19 21.99
CA LEU A 352 -10.54 -16.31 22.33
C LEU A 352 -9.72 -17.50 22.83
N LYS A 353 -10.20 -18.17 23.88
CA LYS A 353 -9.50 -19.24 24.59
C LYS A 353 -10.44 -20.43 24.81
N ASN A 354 -10.33 -21.47 23.99
CA ASN A 354 -11.14 -22.69 24.08
C ASN A 354 -12.65 -22.43 24.15
N VAL A 355 -13.16 -21.65 23.21
CA VAL A 355 -14.59 -21.33 23.10
C VAL A 355 -15.32 -22.49 22.41
N SER A 356 -16.29 -23.10 23.11
CA SER A 356 -17.09 -24.20 22.56
C SER A 356 -18.58 -24.01 22.83
N PHE A 357 -19.43 -23.92 21.80
CA PHE A 357 -20.88 -23.81 21.94
C PHE A 357 -21.60 -24.21 20.64
N ALA A 358 -22.89 -24.50 20.73
CA ALA A 358 -23.71 -24.85 19.57
C ALA A 358 -25.01 -24.03 19.54
N VAL A 359 -25.43 -23.67 18.33
CA VAL A 359 -26.66 -22.94 18.01
C VAL A 359 -27.51 -23.83 17.10
N LYS A 360 -28.76 -24.08 17.50
CA LYS A 360 -29.73 -24.87 16.74
C LYS A 360 -30.37 -24.05 15.62
N GLU A 361 -30.94 -24.74 14.64
CA GLU A 361 -31.70 -24.10 13.57
C GLU A 361 -32.89 -23.32 14.14
N GLY A 362 -33.02 -22.04 13.79
CA GLY A 362 -34.06 -21.14 14.28
C GLY A 362 -33.84 -20.58 15.70
N GLU A 363 -32.73 -20.91 16.37
CA GLU A 363 -32.40 -20.43 17.72
C GLU A 363 -31.82 -19.02 17.69
N MET A 364 -32.25 -18.17 18.63
CA MET A 364 -31.64 -16.87 18.91
C MET A 364 -30.58 -16.98 20.01
N THR A 365 -29.31 -16.92 19.62
CA THR A 365 -28.18 -16.89 20.56
C THR A 365 -27.61 -15.49 20.71
N ALA A 366 -27.66 -14.95 21.93
CA ALA A 366 -27.11 -13.64 22.27
C ALA A 366 -25.71 -13.77 22.92
N LEU A 367 -24.76 -12.96 22.44
CA LEU A 367 -23.42 -12.79 23.01
C LEU A 367 -23.39 -11.48 23.83
N VAL A 368 -23.09 -11.61 25.13
CA VAL A 368 -22.99 -10.48 26.07
C VAL A 368 -21.72 -10.57 26.89
N GLY A 369 -21.29 -9.45 27.48
CA GLY A 369 -20.06 -9.41 28.28
C GLY A 369 -19.36 -8.07 28.17
N PRO A 370 -18.27 -7.86 28.93
CA PRO A 370 -17.54 -6.60 28.93
C PRO A 370 -16.99 -6.28 27.54
N SER A 371 -16.73 -5.00 27.28
CA SER A 371 -16.04 -4.59 26.05
C SER A 371 -14.65 -5.24 26.01
N GLY A 372 -14.23 -5.69 24.82
CA GLY A 372 -12.97 -6.43 24.66
C GLY A 372 -13.01 -7.91 25.03
N GLY A 373 -14.15 -8.46 25.46
CA GLY A 373 -14.27 -9.89 25.82
C GLY A 373 -14.18 -10.89 24.65
N GLY A 374 -14.18 -10.43 23.40
CA GLY A 374 -14.08 -11.29 22.20
C GLY A 374 -15.39 -11.54 21.43
N LYS A 375 -16.50 -10.88 21.78
CA LYS A 375 -17.82 -11.06 21.14
C LYS A 375 -17.80 -10.84 19.62
N SER A 376 -17.30 -9.69 19.16
CA SER A 376 -17.19 -9.37 17.73
C SER A 376 -16.20 -10.29 17.00
N THR A 377 -15.19 -10.81 17.72
CA THR A 377 -14.27 -11.82 17.18
C THR A 377 -15.00 -13.13 16.90
N ILE A 378 -15.88 -13.59 17.78
CA ILE A 378 -16.70 -14.79 17.55
C ILE A 378 -17.50 -14.63 16.26
N ALA A 379 -18.24 -13.52 16.10
CA ALA A 379 -19.01 -13.24 14.90
C ALA A 379 -18.13 -13.13 13.63
N SER A 380 -16.98 -12.48 13.73
CA SER A 380 -16.05 -12.31 12.61
C SER A 380 -15.46 -13.63 12.12
N LEU A 381 -15.20 -14.57 13.04
CA LEU A 381 -14.72 -15.91 12.70
C LEU A 381 -15.81 -16.77 12.04
N LEU A 382 -17.09 -16.61 12.42
CA LEU A 382 -18.20 -17.29 11.74
C LEU A 382 -18.31 -16.86 10.28
N ALA A 383 -18.18 -15.56 10.02
CA ALA A 383 -18.15 -14.98 8.69
C ALA A 383 -16.81 -15.20 7.96
N ARG A 384 -15.86 -15.93 8.59
CA ARG A 384 -14.52 -16.23 8.08
C ARG A 384 -13.75 -14.99 7.61
N PHE A 385 -13.94 -13.86 8.29
CA PHE A 385 -13.12 -12.64 8.09
C PHE A 385 -11.67 -12.85 8.56
N TRP A 386 -11.49 -13.85 9.42
CA TRP A 386 -10.23 -14.42 9.85
C TRP A 386 -10.35 -15.94 9.82
N ASP A 387 -9.24 -16.63 9.54
CA ASP A 387 -9.19 -18.07 9.68
C ASP A 387 -8.75 -18.47 11.10
N ILE A 388 -9.26 -19.60 11.59
CA ILE A 388 -8.95 -20.11 12.93
C ILE A 388 -7.61 -20.87 12.92
N LYS A 389 -6.78 -20.61 13.94
CA LYS A 389 -5.51 -21.33 14.14
C LYS A 389 -5.73 -22.65 14.88
N GLU A 390 -6.57 -22.65 15.90
CA GLU A 390 -6.87 -23.83 16.74
C GLU A 390 -8.39 -24.02 16.92
N GLY A 391 -8.81 -25.28 16.98
CA GLY A 391 -10.21 -25.69 17.07
C GLY A 391 -10.89 -25.85 15.71
N SER A 392 -12.22 -25.90 15.74
CA SER A 392 -13.05 -25.92 14.53
C SER A 392 -14.34 -25.12 14.70
N ILE A 393 -14.77 -24.45 13.62
CA ILE A 393 -16.09 -23.82 13.53
C ILE A 393 -16.81 -24.55 12.40
N LYS A 394 -17.99 -25.11 12.69
CA LYS A 394 -18.78 -25.90 11.75
C LYS A 394 -20.13 -25.25 11.49
N VAL A 395 -20.57 -25.30 10.24
CA VAL A 395 -21.93 -24.93 9.81
C VAL A 395 -22.60 -26.16 9.19
N LYS A 396 -23.76 -26.55 9.71
CA LYS A 396 -24.43 -27.84 9.37
C LYS A 396 -23.46 -29.04 9.39
N GLY A 397 -22.67 -29.13 10.47
CA GLY A 397 -21.71 -30.21 10.71
C GLY A 397 -20.42 -30.21 9.87
N LYS A 398 -20.21 -29.21 9.00
CA LYS A 398 -18.99 -29.08 8.16
C LYS A 398 -18.14 -27.91 8.58
N ASP A 399 -16.83 -28.11 8.70
CA ASP A 399 -15.88 -27.04 9.05
C ASP A 399 -15.90 -25.94 7.97
N ILE A 400 -15.98 -24.68 8.40
CA ILE A 400 -16.02 -23.51 7.50
C ILE A 400 -14.78 -23.40 6.60
N ARG A 401 -13.66 -24.04 6.96
CA ARG A 401 -12.43 -24.11 6.16
C ARG A 401 -12.54 -25.05 4.97
N GLU A 402 -13.40 -26.06 5.05
CA GLU A 402 -13.60 -27.06 3.99
C GLU A 402 -14.67 -26.66 2.97
N VAL A 403 -15.44 -25.60 3.26
CA VAL A 403 -16.55 -25.11 2.45
C VAL A 403 -16.06 -23.92 1.60
N PRO A 404 -16.42 -23.83 0.31
CA PRO A 404 -16.14 -22.64 -0.49
C PRO A 404 -16.70 -21.38 0.16
N LEU A 405 -15.89 -20.32 0.28
CA LEU A 405 -16.25 -19.07 0.95
C LEU A 405 -17.52 -18.45 0.38
N GLY A 406 -17.69 -18.47 -0.95
CA GLY A 406 -18.92 -17.99 -1.59
C GLY A 406 -20.17 -18.75 -1.14
N THR A 407 -20.06 -20.07 -0.93
CA THR A 407 -21.17 -20.91 -0.45
C THR A 407 -21.49 -20.61 1.02
N LEU A 408 -20.45 -20.45 1.84
CA LEU A 408 -20.59 -20.05 3.24
C LEU A 408 -21.24 -18.67 3.36
N MET A 409 -20.73 -17.68 2.62
CA MET A 409 -21.22 -16.32 2.65
C MET A 409 -22.63 -16.19 2.11
N ASN A 410 -23.06 -17.01 1.14
CA ASN A 410 -24.46 -17.05 0.71
C ASN A 410 -25.42 -17.52 1.81
N ARG A 411 -24.92 -18.21 2.84
CA ARG A 411 -25.72 -18.64 3.99
C ARG A 411 -25.73 -17.68 5.17
N ILE A 412 -24.87 -16.66 5.17
CA ILE A 412 -24.71 -15.71 6.28
C ILE A 412 -25.06 -14.29 5.83
N SER A 413 -26.02 -13.66 6.49
CA SER A 413 -26.25 -12.21 6.43
C SER A 413 -25.65 -11.56 7.67
N MET A 414 -24.95 -10.44 7.52
CA MET A 414 -24.37 -9.71 8.65
C MET A 414 -24.80 -8.25 8.60
N VAL A 415 -25.36 -7.77 9.71
CA VAL A 415 -25.60 -6.35 9.95
C VAL A 415 -24.45 -5.85 10.83
N PHE A 416 -23.58 -5.05 10.24
CA PHE A 416 -22.42 -4.47 10.92
C PHE A 416 -22.83 -3.32 11.84
N GLN A 417 -22.05 -3.10 12.91
CA GLN A 417 -22.20 -1.95 13.80
C GLN A 417 -22.06 -0.62 13.06
N ARG A 418 -21.04 -0.50 12.19
CA ARG A 418 -20.86 0.64 11.29
C ARG A 418 -21.33 0.26 9.89
N VAL A 419 -22.35 0.94 9.40
CA VAL A 419 -22.84 0.74 8.04
C VAL A 419 -21.93 1.44 7.05
N TYR A 420 -21.59 0.73 5.97
CA TYR A 420 -20.97 1.33 4.81
C TYR A 420 -21.92 1.29 3.62
N LEU A 421 -22.15 2.45 3.00
CA LEU A 421 -22.89 2.59 1.75
C LEU A 421 -21.95 3.06 0.64
N PHE A 422 -22.05 2.42 -0.52
CA PHE A 422 -21.26 2.78 -1.69
C PHE A 422 -21.79 4.09 -2.28
N GLN A 423 -20.90 4.88 -2.87
CA GLN A 423 -21.27 6.08 -3.63
C GLN A 423 -21.97 5.67 -4.93
N ASP A 424 -23.27 5.37 -4.82
CA ASP A 424 -24.14 4.87 -5.89
C ASP A 424 -25.60 5.21 -5.52
N THR A 425 -26.56 4.78 -6.34
CA THR A 425 -27.98 4.90 -6.04
C THR A 425 -28.38 4.09 -4.81
N ILE A 426 -29.44 4.50 -4.12
CA ILE A 426 -30.02 3.70 -3.02
C ILE A 426 -30.48 2.34 -3.53
N TYR A 427 -31.04 2.27 -4.75
CA TYR A 427 -31.39 1.03 -5.42
C TYR A 427 -30.20 0.05 -5.48
N ASN A 428 -29.07 0.51 -6.05
CA ASN A 428 -27.87 -0.31 -6.20
C ASN A 428 -27.31 -0.73 -4.84
N ASN A 429 -27.37 0.18 -3.86
CA ASN A 429 -26.96 -0.16 -2.50
C ASN A 429 -27.78 -1.30 -1.91
N ILE A 430 -29.09 -1.37 -2.14
CA ILE A 430 -29.92 -2.49 -1.65
C ILE A 430 -29.72 -3.76 -2.50
N SER A 431 -29.65 -3.62 -3.82
CA SER A 431 -29.55 -4.75 -4.76
C SER A 431 -28.23 -5.52 -4.66
N ILE A 432 -27.16 -4.94 -4.10
CA ILE A 432 -25.91 -5.66 -3.79
C ILE A 432 -26.16 -6.93 -2.95
N GLY A 433 -27.19 -6.94 -2.09
CA GLY A 433 -27.54 -8.12 -1.30
C GLY A 433 -27.92 -9.34 -2.14
N ARG A 434 -28.52 -9.10 -3.32
CA ARG A 434 -28.86 -10.13 -4.32
C ARG A 434 -28.96 -9.47 -5.71
N PRO A 435 -27.88 -9.47 -6.51
CA PRO A 435 -27.81 -8.74 -7.78
C PRO A 435 -28.88 -9.15 -8.79
N ASP A 436 -29.31 -10.42 -8.76
CA ASP A 436 -30.34 -10.97 -9.66
C ASP A 436 -31.78 -10.65 -9.21
N ALA A 437 -31.96 -9.86 -8.15
CA ALA A 437 -33.30 -9.49 -7.66
C ALA A 437 -34.04 -8.55 -8.61
N THR A 438 -35.35 -8.77 -8.71
CA THR A 438 -36.25 -7.87 -9.45
C THR A 438 -36.43 -6.54 -8.72
N LYS A 439 -36.85 -5.49 -9.44
CA LYS A 439 -37.11 -4.17 -8.82
C LYS A 439 -38.17 -4.26 -7.73
N GLU A 440 -39.19 -5.08 -7.95
CA GLU A 440 -40.28 -5.33 -7.02
C GLU A 440 -39.75 -5.95 -5.71
N GLU A 441 -38.84 -6.92 -5.80
CA GLU A 441 -38.22 -7.53 -4.61
C GLU A 441 -37.36 -6.54 -3.83
N VAL A 442 -36.65 -5.65 -4.52
CA VAL A 442 -35.89 -4.56 -3.88
C VAL A 442 -36.84 -3.62 -3.12
N TYR A 443 -37.98 -3.26 -3.71
CA TYR A 443 -38.98 -2.40 -3.06
C TYR A 443 -39.66 -3.10 -1.89
N GLU A 444 -39.96 -4.39 -1.99
CA GLU A 444 -40.52 -5.16 -0.89
C GLU A 444 -39.52 -5.32 0.26
N ALA A 445 -38.23 -5.55 -0.02
CA ALA A 445 -37.18 -5.55 0.99
C ALA A 445 -37.09 -4.17 1.68
N ALA A 446 -37.20 -3.08 0.92
CA ALA A 446 -37.17 -1.73 1.46
C ALA A 446 -38.39 -1.41 2.34
N LYS A 447 -39.58 -1.92 1.99
CA LYS A 447 -40.78 -1.79 2.82
C LYS A 447 -40.66 -2.55 4.14
N LYS A 448 -40.18 -3.81 4.08
CA LYS A 448 -39.93 -4.63 5.27
C LYS A 448 -38.89 -4.00 6.20
N ALA A 449 -37.87 -3.36 5.63
CA ALA A 449 -36.84 -2.64 6.37
C ALA A 449 -37.24 -1.23 6.82
N ARG A 450 -38.50 -0.79 6.59
CA ARG A 450 -38.99 0.57 6.91
C ARG A 450 -38.16 1.70 6.27
N CYS A 451 -37.56 1.46 5.10
CA CYS A 451 -36.84 2.49 4.37
C CYS A 451 -37.60 3.07 3.16
N TYR A 452 -38.65 2.40 2.68
CA TYR A 452 -39.39 2.85 1.50
C TYR A 452 -39.90 4.30 1.58
N ASP A 453 -40.50 4.70 2.70
CA ASP A 453 -41.14 6.01 2.84
C ASP A 453 -40.14 7.16 2.80
N PHE A 454 -39.00 7.05 3.51
CA PHE A 454 -37.98 8.10 3.47
C PHE A 454 -37.24 8.10 2.13
N ILE A 455 -37.03 6.93 1.52
CA ILE A 455 -36.41 6.84 0.19
C ILE A 455 -37.27 7.58 -0.82
N MET A 456 -38.59 7.38 -0.81
CA MET A 456 -39.52 8.09 -1.69
C MET A 456 -39.69 9.58 -1.37
N ALA A 457 -39.31 10.02 -0.17
CA ALA A 457 -39.29 11.44 0.18
C ALA A 457 -38.04 12.18 -0.37
N LEU A 458 -37.01 11.45 -0.82
CA LEU A 458 -35.85 12.03 -1.48
C LEU A 458 -36.18 12.51 -2.90
N PRO A 459 -35.47 13.52 -3.45
CA PRO A 459 -35.77 14.11 -4.75
C PRO A 459 -35.90 13.10 -5.90
N ASP A 460 -35.05 12.07 -5.92
CA ASP A 460 -34.97 11.06 -6.99
C ASP A 460 -35.38 9.66 -6.50
N GLY A 461 -36.00 9.55 -5.33
CA GLY A 461 -36.44 8.26 -4.80
C GLY A 461 -35.29 7.25 -4.65
N PHE A 462 -35.49 6.05 -5.17
CA PHE A 462 -34.48 4.97 -5.22
C PHE A 462 -33.27 5.27 -6.12
N ASP A 463 -33.42 6.18 -7.08
CA ASP A 463 -32.35 6.59 -7.99
C ASP A 463 -31.47 7.70 -7.40
N THR A 464 -31.79 8.18 -6.18
CA THR A 464 -30.97 9.15 -5.45
C THR A 464 -29.56 8.60 -5.23
N VAL A 465 -28.55 9.30 -5.74
CA VAL A 465 -27.13 8.97 -5.53
C VAL A 465 -26.70 9.46 -4.15
N ILE A 466 -26.25 8.54 -3.32
CA ILE A 466 -25.73 8.86 -1.98
C ILE A 466 -24.21 9.08 -2.04
N GLY A 467 -23.71 9.98 -1.18
CA GLY A 467 -22.26 10.21 -1.04
C GLY A 467 -21.53 9.00 -0.47
N GLU A 468 -20.19 8.99 -0.59
CA GLU A 468 -19.36 7.93 -0.02
C GLU A 468 -19.63 7.74 1.48
N GLY A 469 -19.80 6.48 1.90
CA GLY A 469 -20.14 6.15 3.29
C GLY A 469 -21.55 6.57 3.72
N GLY A 470 -22.41 7.04 2.80
CA GLY A 470 -23.77 7.48 3.11
C GLY A 470 -23.83 8.85 3.79
N ALA A 471 -22.85 9.74 3.57
CA ALA A 471 -22.72 11.04 4.24
C ALA A 471 -23.96 11.96 4.14
N SER A 472 -24.86 11.72 3.18
CA SER A 472 -26.11 12.46 2.99
C SER A 472 -27.31 11.92 3.79
N LEU A 473 -27.14 10.82 4.53
CA LEU A 473 -28.19 10.13 5.28
C LEU A 473 -27.90 10.13 6.79
N SER A 474 -28.96 10.14 7.60
CA SER A 474 -28.84 9.91 9.04
C SER A 474 -28.36 8.48 9.35
N GLY A 475 -27.73 8.29 10.50
CA GLY A 475 -27.24 6.95 10.91
C GLY A 475 -28.34 5.89 10.93
N GLY A 476 -29.55 6.26 11.36
CA GLY A 476 -30.70 5.35 11.36
C GLY A 476 -31.19 4.96 9.96
N GLU A 477 -31.16 5.89 8.99
CA GLU A 477 -31.49 5.59 7.59
C GLU A 477 -30.45 4.66 6.96
N GLN A 478 -29.17 4.89 7.23
CA GLN A 478 -28.09 4.00 6.78
C GLN A 478 -28.30 2.58 7.32
N GLN A 479 -28.62 2.45 8.61
CA GLN A 479 -28.94 1.16 9.25
C GLN A 479 -30.08 0.43 8.57
N ARG A 480 -31.20 1.11 8.30
CA ARG A 480 -32.34 0.51 7.61
C ARG A 480 -32.00 0.06 6.19
N ILE A 481 -31.19 0.80 5.45
CA ILE A 481 -30.70 0.36 4.13
C ILE A 481 -29.84 -0.90 4.26
N SER A 482 -28.98 -0.98 5.27
CA SER A 482 -28.18 -2.19 5.54
C SER A 482 -29.05 -3.40 5.89
N ILE A 483 -30.13 -3.20 6.65
CA ILE A 483 -31.10 -4.26 6.97
C ILE A 483 -31.86 -4.68 5.71
N ALA A 484 -32.26 -3.75 4.85
CA ALA A 484 -32.90 -4.06 3.57
C ALA A 484 -32.03 -4.97 2.69
N ARG A 485 -30.70 -4.76 2.65
CA ARG A 485 -29.76 -5.66 1.96
C ARG A 485 -29.82 -7.08 2.51
N CYS A 486 -29.86 -7.22 3.83
CA CYS A 486 -29.91 -8.52 4.50
C CYS A 486 -31.25 -9.24 4.26
N ILE A 487 -32.36 -8.49 4.26
CA ILE A 487 -33.71 -9.00 3.95
C ILE A 487 -33.78 -9.47 2.49
N LEU A 488 -33.19 -8.71 1.55
CA LEU A 488 -33.16 -9.08 0.14
C LEU A 488 -32.33 -10.34 -0.11
N LYS A 489 -31.21 -10.48 0.60
CA LYS A 489 -30.34 -11.66 0.53
C LYS A 489 -31.00 -12.92 1.10
N ASP A 490 -31.81 -12.77 2.16
CA ASP A 490 -32.62 -13.82 2.78
C ASP A 490 -31.84 -15.04 3.31
N SER A 491 -30.60 -14.84 3.76
CA SER A 491 -29.76 -15.92 4.30
C SER A 491 -30.36 -16.61 5.55
N PRO A 492 -30.15 -17.92 5.77
CA PRO A 492 -30.66 -18.64 6.95
C PRO A 492 -29.99 -18.25 8.27
N ILE A 493 -28.70 -17.87 8.24
CA ILE A 493 -27.95 -17.41 9.41
C ILE A 493 -27.85 -15.88 9.34
N VAL A 494 -28.20 -15.20 10.44
CA VAL A 494 -28.08 -13.75 10.55
C VAL A 494 -27.22 -13.39 11.76
N ILE A 495 -26.19 -12.58 11.52
CA ILE A 495 -25.32 -12.00 12.54
C ILE A 495 -25.73 -10.54 12.72
N LEU A 496 -26.06 -10.15 13.95
CA LEU A 496 -26.39 -8.77 14.30
C LEU A 496 -25.32 -8.23 15.25
N ASP A 497 -24.49 -7.30 14.76
CA ASP A 497 -23.45 -6.64 15.57
C ASP A 497 -23.92 -5.25 15.97
N GLU A 498 -24.51 -5.13 17.18
CA GLU A 498 -24.94 -3.84 17.76
C GLU A 498 -25.83 -2.96 16.86
N ALA A 499 -26.81 -3.54 16.17
CA ALA A 499 -27.61 -2.86 15.13
C ALA A 499 -28.51 -1.68 15.59
N THR A 500 -28.47 -1.28 16.86
CA THR A 500 -29.26 -0.15 17.43
C THR A 500 -28.41 0.85 18.23
N ALA A 501 -27.08 0.77 18.15
CA ALA A 501 -26.21 1.71 18.87
C ALA A 501 -26.21 3.09 18.19
N SER A 502 -26.43 4.15 18.98
CA SER A 502 -26.31 5.55 18.53
C SER A 502 -27.38 6.08 17.57
N VAL A 503 -28.61 5.60 17.67
CA VAL A 503 -29.72 6.05 16.82
C VAL A 503 -30.77 6.84 17.62
N ASP A 504 -31.34 7.89 17.02
CA ASP A 504 -32.44 8.69 17.58
C ASP A 504 -33.66 7.82 17.91
N ALA A 505 -34.41 8.17 18.97
CA ALA A 505 -35.52 7.37 19.49
C ALA A 505 -36.62 7.07 18.44
N ASP A 506 -36.88 8.01 17.51
CA ASP A 506 -37.85 7.81 16.43
C ASP A 506 -37.36 6.81 15.38
N ASN A 507 -36.07 6.83 15.08
CA ASN A 507 -35.44 5.89 14.16
C ASN A 507 -35.23 4.50 14.81
N GLU A 508 -35.06 4.44 16.14
CA GLU A 508 -34.87 3.19 16.88
C GLU A 508 -36.06 2.23 16.72
N ARG A 509 -37.30 2.74 16.81
CA ARG A 509 -38.50 1.90 16.61
C ARG A 509 -38.54 1.27 15.21
N ALA A 510 -38.31 2.08 14.18
CA ALA A 510 -38.31 1.61 12.80
C ALA A 510 -37.20 0.58 12.54
N ILE A 511 -36.03 0.73 13.18
CA ILE A 511 -34.95 -0.26 13.11
C ILE A 511 -35.31 -1.55 13.84
N GLN A 512 -35.90 -1.48 15.03
CA GLN A 512 -36.34 -2.67 15.76
C GLN A 512 -37.39 -3.45 14.97
N GLU A 513 -38.35 -2.77 14.34
CA GLU A 513 -39.32 -3.41 13.44
C GLU A 513 -38.63 -4.08 12.25
N ALA A 514 -37.67 -3.40 11.63
CA ALA A 514 -36.89 -3.95 10.51
C ALA A 514 -36.06 -5.18 10.91
N ILE A 515 -35.43 -5.14 12.10
CA ILE A 515 -34.70 -6.28 12.67
C ILE A 515 -35.66 -7.43 12.95
N SER A 516 -36.83 -7.16 13.55
CA SER A 516 -37.85 -8.17 13.82
C SER A 516 -38.30 -8.89 12.54
N GLU A 517 -38.51 -8.15 11.44
CA GLU A 517 -38.77 -8.75 10.13
C GLU A 517 -37.62 -9.60 9.60
N LEU A 518 -36.37 -9.14 9.74
CA LEU A 518 -35.18 -9.89 9.33
C LEU A 518 -34.99 -11.18 10.14
N CYS A 519 -35.37 -11.19 11.40
CA CYS A 519 -35.17 -12.30 12.34
C CYS A 519 -36.13 -13.48 12.12
N LYS A 520 -37.22 -13.32 11.37
CA LYS A 520 -38.26 -14.36 11.23
C LYS A 520 -37.74 -15.61 10.53
N ASN A 521 -37.90 -16.77 11.18
CA ASN A 521 -37.47 -18.08 10.67
C ASN A 521 -35.98 -18.18 10.35
N LYS A 522 -35.13 -17.46 11.10
CA LYS A 522 -33.66 -17.44 10.92
C LYS A 522 -32.96 -17.94 12.18
N THR A 523 -31.74 -18.45 12.01
CA THR A 523 -30.82 -18.70 13.12
C THR A 523 -30.04 -17.41 13.39
N LEU A 524 -30.05 -16.94 14.64
CA LEU A 524 -29.53 -15.61 14.98
C LEU A 524 -28.33 -15.70 15.92
N LEU A 525 -27.27 -14.97 15.57
CA LEU A 525 -26.15 -14.68 16.46
C LEU A 525 -26.10 -13.17 16.72
N VAL A 526 -26.49 -12.76 17.91
CA VAL A 526 -26.69 -11.33 18.25
C VAL A 526 -25.65 -10.88 19.26
N ILE A 527 -24.85 -9.86 18.92
CA ILE A 527 -23.98 -9.17 19.85
C ILE A 527 -24.75 -7.97 20.40
N ALA A 528 -25.07 -8.02 21.69
CA ALA A 528 -25.89 -6.99 22.31
C ALA A 528 -25.16 -6.25 23.44
N HIS A 529 -25.19 -4.93 23.36
CA HIS A 529 -24.84 -4.03 24.46
C HIS A 529 -26.07 -3.52 25.22
N ARG A 530 -27.26 -3.56 24.61
CA ARG A 530 -28.55 -3.25 25.25
C ARG A 530 -29.23 -4.54 25.69
N LEU A 531 -29.11 -4.87 26.97
CA LEU A 531 -29.62 -6.14 27.50
C LEU A 531 -31.14 -6.33 27.36
N ASN A 532 -31.91 -5.25 27.19
CA ASN A 532 -33.35 -5.34 26.95
C ASN A 532 -33.68 -5.94 25.57
N THR A 533 -32.79 -5.84 24.59
CA THR A 533 -32.99 -6.36 23.22
C THR A 533 -32.81 -7.88 23.11
N ILE A 534 -32.28 -8.51 24.15
CA ILE A 534 -31.94 -9.95 24.19
C ILE A 534 -32.68 -10.68 25.30
N LYS A 535 -33.67 -10.04 25.92
CA LYS A 535 -34.47 -10.68 26.97
C LYS A 535 -35.19 -11.92 26.44
N ASP A 536 -35.64 -11.84 25.19
CA ASP A 536 -36.37 -12.91 24.50
C ASP A 536 -35.44 -13.87 23.75
N ALA A 537 -34.12 -13.83 24.00
CA ALA A 537 -33.18 -14.76 23.38
C ALA A 537 -33.31 -16.17 23.99
N ASP A 538 -33.35 -17.20 23.14
CA ASP A 538 -33.43 -18.60 23.56
C ASP A 538 -32.20 -19.01 24.39
N LYS A 539 -31.03 -18.47 24.03
CA LYS A 539 -29.76 -18.72 24.72
C LYS A 539 -28.92 -17.46 24.79
N ILE A 540 -28.39 -17.18 25.98
CA ILE A 540 -27.47 -16.08 26.25
C ILE A 540 -26.13 -16.69 26.66
N LEU A 541 -25.05 -16.23 26.01
CA LEU A 541 -23.67 -16.60 26.30
C LEU A 541 -22.93 -15.37 26.82
N VAL A 542 -22.48 -15.44 28.08
CA VAL A 542 -21.65 -14.39 28.68
C VAL A 542 -20.19 -14.68 28.36
N VAL A 543 -19.56 -13.79 27.60
CA VAL A 543 -18.17 -13.89 27.15
C VAL A 543 -17.30 -12.94 27.98
N GLU A 544 -16.36 -13.49 28.74
CA GLU A 544 -15.41 -12.74 29.58
C GLU A 544 -13.99 -13.29 29.36
N ASP A 545 -13.02 -12.41 29.19
CA ASP A 545 -11.59 -12.74 28.97
C ASP A 545 -11.34 -13.82 27.90
N GLY A 546 -12.16 -13.82 26.84
CA GLY A 546 -12.05 -14.75 25.73
C GLY A 546 -12.67 -16.13 25.98
N LYS A 547 -13.40 -16.32 27.08
CA LYS A 547 -14.06 -17.57 27.45
C LYS A 547 -15.56 -17.36 27.62
N ILE A 548 -16.33 -18.42 27.48
CA ILE A 548 -17.75 -18.40 27.86
C ILE A 548 -17.85 -18.67 29.36
N ALA A 549 -18.17 -17.65 30.14
CA ALA A 549 -18.28 -17.70 31.59
C ALA A 549 -19.65 -18.25 32.04
N GLU A 550 -20.74 -17.85 31.38
CA GLU A 550 -22.10 -18.26 31.73
C GLU A 550 -22.93 -18.57 30.48
N ARG A 551 -23.91 -19.47 30.64
CA ARG A 551 -24.82 -19.92 29.58
C ARG A 551 -26.20 -20.20 30.17
N GLY A 552 -27.24 -19.72 29.54
CA GLY A 552 -28.63 -19.96 29.94
C GLY A 552 -29.59 -19.01 29.25
N ASN A 553 -30.88 -19.12 29.53
CA ASN A 553 -31.85 -18.09 29.14
C ASN A 553 -31.87 -16.92 30.15
N HIS A 554 -32.64 -15.88 29.87
CA HIS A 554 -32.73 -14.69 30.73
C HIS A 554 -33.10 -15.05 32.18
N ASP A 555 -34.11 -15.87 32.38
CA ASP A 555 -34.63 -16.21 33.71
C ASP A 555 -33.62 -17.04 34.52
N GLU A 556 -32.96 -18.01 33.88
CA GLU A 556 -31.89 -18.83 34.47
C GLU A 556 -30.70 -17.98 34.91
N LEU A 557 -30.22 -17.08 34.05
CA LEU A 557 -29.07 -16.22 34.35
C LEU A 557 -29.41 -15.13 35.37
N MET A 558 -30.65 -14.66 35.40
CA MET A 558 -31.12 -13.74 36.45
C MET A 558 -31.20 -14.42 37.82
N ALA A 559 -31.63 -15.69 37.87
CA ALA A 559 -31.67 -16.48 39.10
C ALA A 559 -30.28 -16.90 39.61
N ALA A 560 -29.31 -17.08 38.70
CA ALA A 560 -27.94 -17.46 39.05
C ALA A 560 -27.13 -16.33 39.72
N GLU A 561 -27.63 -15.08 39.72
CA GLU A 561 -26.97 -13.90 40.30
C GLU A 561 -25.50 -13.68 39.85
N GLY A 562 -25.20 -14.14 38.63
CA GLY A 562 -23.87 -14.09 38.02
C GLY A 562 -23.48 -12.73 37.41
N ILE A 563 -22.51 -12.77 36.50
CA ILE A 563 -22.05 -11.64 35.68
C ILE A 563 -23.22 -11.04 34.90
N TYR A 564 -24.06 -11.88 34.28
CA TYR A 564 -25.24 -11.40 33.56
C TYR A 564 -26.18 -10.58 34.45
N HIS A 565 -26.53 -11.11 35.62
CA HIS A 565 -27.40 -10.44 36.59
C HIS A 565 -26.82 -9.09 37.03
N LYS A 566 -25.52 -9.04 37.33
CA LYS A 566 -24.82 -7.79 37.71
C LYS A 566 -24.83 -6.76 36.58
N MET A 567 -24.64 -7.18 35.34
CA MET A 567 -24.73 -6.29 34.19
C MET A 567 -26.16 -5.77 34.00
N TYR A 568 -27.15 -6.65 34.10
CA TYR A 568 -28.56 -6.33 33.91
C TYR A 568 -29.09 -5.36 34.97
N THR A 569 -28.78 -5.61 36.24
CA THR A 569 -29.17 -4.74 37.36
C THR A 569 -28.48 -3.39 37.31
N LYS A 570 -27.19 -3.34 36.97
CA LYS A 570 -26.45 -2.07 36.82
C LYS A 570 -27.01 -1.20 35.69
N LEU A 571 -27.37 -1.80 34.55
CA LEU A 571 -27.96 -1.10 33.41
C LEU A 571 -29.39 -0.60 33.70
N ASN A 572 -30.21 -1.37 34.42
CA ASN A 572 -31.57 -0.95 34.79
C ASN A 572 -31.62 -0.04 36.03
N GLY A 573 -30.65 -0.12 36.93
CA GLY A 573 -30.51 0.78 38.09
C GLY A 573 -30.24 2.22 37.65
N ASN A 574 -29.36 2.42 36.66
CA ASN A 574 -29.07 3.74 36.10
C ASN A 574 -30.27 4.38 35.38
N MET A 575 -31.20 3.59 34.83
CA MET A 575 -32.42 4.11 34.21
C MET A 575 -33.46 4.62 35.23
N ARG A 576 -33.41 4.16 36.49
CA ARG A 576 -34.30 4.63 37.57
C ARG A 576 -33.82 5.89 38.26
N GLU A 577 -32.53 6.20 38.20
CA GLU A 577 -31.97 7.45 38.77
C GLU A 577 -31.98 8.63 37.77
N ALA A 578 -32.19 8.35 36.47
CA ALA A 578 -32.24 9.36 35.41
C ALA A 578 -33.68 9.82 35.04
N SER A 579 -34.70 9.27 35.70
CA SER A 579 -36.11 9.69 35.65
C SER A 579 -36.48 10.40 36.93
#